data_AF-A0A2P6SGM5-F1
#
_entry.id   AF-A0A2P6SGM5-F1
#
_cell.length_a   1.000
_cell.length_b   1.000
_cell.length_c   1.000
_cell.angle_alpha   90.00
_cell.angle_beta   90.00
_cell.angle_gamma   90.00
#
_symmetry.space_group_name_H-M   'P 1'
#
loop_
_entity.id
_entity.type
_entity.pdbx_description
1 polymer ?
#
loop_
_entity_poly.entity_id
_entity_poly.type
_entity_poly.pdbx_seq_one_letter_code
_entity_poly.pdbx_strand_id
1 'polypeptide(L)'
;MARVSTALVLIAFFFVFPSMVLATQYVVGDDLGWSGDADYEGWVADKTFFVGDVLVFNYVATDHNVVIATNGDNYDNCVASPNFGVYDSGNDAITLNEAGTYYFLCSYHCDYLQQKVMVTVN
;
A
#
# COMPACT_ATOMS: atom_id res chain seq x y z
N MET A 1 25.65 -0.44 -64.83
CA MET A 1 25.90 0.62 -63.82
C MET A 1 24.56 0.90 -63.12
N ALA A 2 24.20 0.08 -62.13
CA ALA A 2 22.91 0.18 -61.45
C ALA A 2 23.04 1.21 -60.33
N ARG A 3 22.36 2.34 -60.46
CA ARG A 3 22.26 3.36 -59.41
C ARG A 3 21.22 2.87 -58.42
N VAL A 4 21.67 2.29 -57.30
CA VAL A 4 20.80 2.01 -56.16
C VAL A 4 20.60 3.33 -55.43
N SER A 5 19.53 4.05 -55.77
CA SER A 5 19.10 5.25 -55.05
C SER A 5 18.76 4.86 -53.61
N THR A 6 19.68 5.12 -52.70
CA THR A 6 19.58 4.76 -51.29
C THR A 6 18.64 5.76 -50.62
N ALA A 7 17.35 5.44 -50.55
CA ALA A 7 16.41 6.15 -49.70
C ALA A 7 16.78 5.84 -48.24
N LEU A 8 17.26 6.84 -47.49
CA LEU A 8 17.53 6.73 -46.06
C LEU A 8 16.19 6.50 -45.33
N VAL A 9 15.92 5.25 -44.93
CA VAL A 9 14.84 4.93 -43.99
C VAL A 9 15.39 5.17 -42.58
N LEU A 10 15.04 6.33 -42.00
CA LEU A 10 15.33 6.65 -40.61
C LEU A 10 14.40 5.82 -39.71
N ILE A 11 14.86 4.66 -39.27
CA ILE A 11 14.19 3.87 -38.23
C ILE A 11 14.44 4.57 -36.90
N ALA A 12 13.44 5.30 -36.39
CA ALA A 12 13.45 5.82 -35.03
C ALA A 12 13.31 4.64 -34.05
N PHE A 13 14.41 4.19 -33.47
CA PHE A 13 14.42 3.27 -32.35
C PHE A 13 13.91 4.01 -31.11
N PHE A 14 12.63 3.87 -30.78
CA PHE A 14 12.14 4.21 -29.45
C PHE A 14 12.71 3.18 -28.47
N PHE A 15 13.82 3.54 -27.82
CA PHE A 15 14.31 2.81 -26.66
C PHE A 15 13.33 3.01 -25.51
N VAL A 16 12.40 2.08 -25.34
CA VAL A 16 11.59 1.97 -24.13
C VAL A 16 12.51 1.42 -23.05
N PHE A 17 13.08 2.29 -22.22
CA PHE A 17 13.78 1.86 -21.02
C PHE A 17 12.72 1.32 -20.04
N PRO A 18 12.84 0.06 -19.57
CA PRO A 18 11.97 -0.42 -18.51
C PRO A 18 12.18 0.48 -17.28
N SER A 19 11.09 1.06 -16.77
CA SER A 19 11.11 1.75 -15.49
C SER A 19 11.48 0.74 -14.40
N MET A 20 12.62 0.95 -13.74
CA MET A 20 12.94 0.20 -12.52
C MET A 20 11.95 0.64 -11.44
N VAL A 21 10.99 -0.22 -11.09
CA VAL A 21 10.10 0.00 -9.94
C VAL A 21 10.83 -0.59 -8.73
N LEU A 22 11.29 0.28 -7.83
CA LEU A 22 11.82 -0.13 -6.53
C LEU A 22 10.66 -0.19 -5.55
N ALA A 23 10.56 -1.27 -4.78
CA ALA A 23 9.63 -1.37 -3.67
C ALA A 23 9.89 -0.25 -2.65
N THR A 24 8.85 0.50 -2.31
CA THR A 24 8.87 1.57 -1.33
C THR A 24 8.36 1.07 0.01
N GLN A 25 8.97 1.55 1.10
CA GLN A 25 8.46 1.30 2.45
C GLN A 25 7.74 2.54 2.95
N TYR A 26 6.50 2.37 3.41
CA TYR A 26 5.68 3.43 3.97
C TYR A 26 5.44 3.16 5.45
N VAL A 27 5.85 4.08 6.31
CA VAL A 27 5.45 4.03 7.72
C VAL A 27 4.02 4.53 7.82
N VAL A 28 3.12 3.66 8.23
CA VAL A 28 1.69 3.98 8.34
C VAL A 28 1.48 5.00 9.44
N GLY A 29 0.92 6.17 9.10
CA GLY A 29 0.75 7.29 10.02
C GLY A 29 2.00 8.15 10.25
N ASP A 30 3.07 7.94 9.47
CA ASP A 30 4.34 8.69 9.54
C ASP A 30 4.88 8.77 10.99
N ASP A 31 5.14 9.97 11.51
CA ASP A 31 5.69 10.18 12.87
C ASP A 31 4.74 9.75 13.99
N LEU A 32 3.43 9.67 13.72
CA LEU A 32 2.42 9.23 14.69
C LEU A 32 2.29 7.69 14.73
N GLY A 33 2.83 7.00 13.73
CA GLY A 33 2.72 5.56 13.59
C GLY A 33 1.28 5.05 13.53
N TRP A 34 1.09 3.78 13.85
CA TRP A 34 -0.21 3.15 13.94
C TRP A 34 -0.86 3.48 15.29
N SER A 35 -1.57 4.60 15.34
CA SER A 35 -2.24 5.12 16.53
C SER A 35 -3.65 5.67 16.21
N GLY A 36 -4.41 5.99 17.25
CA GLY A 36 -5.73 6.62 17.12
C GLY A 36 -5.70 8.14 16.84
N ASP A 37 -4.52 8.77 16.87
CA ASP A 37 -4.36 10.21 16.65
C ASP A 37 -3.95 10.54 15.20
N ALA A 38 -3.63 9.53 14.38
CA ALA A 38 -3.18 9.70 13.01
C ALA A 38 -4.34 9.97 12.04
N ASP A 39 -4.15 10.92 11.12
CA ASP A 39 -5.06 11.16 9.99
C ASP A 39 -4.69 10.24 8.83
N TYR A 40 -5.30 9.05 8.78
CA TYR A 40 -5.00 8.07 7.73
C TYR A 40 -5.51 8.48 6.35
N GLU A 41 -6.60 9.24 6.25
CA GLU A 41 -7.10 9.75 4.97
C GLU A 41 -6.11 10.77 4.39
N GLY A 42 -5.65 11.71 5.21
CA GLY A 42 -4.58 12.65 4.86
C GLY A 42 -3.27 11.94 4.53
N TRP A 43 -2.93 10.88 5.29
CA TRP A 43 -1.74 10.08 5.05
C TRP A 43 -1.77 9.34 3.70
N VAL A 44 -2.92 8.84 3.26
CA VAL A 44 -3.04 8.17 1.95
C VAL A 44 -3.05 9.16 0.78
N ALA A 45 -3.55 10.38 0.99
CA ALA A 45 -3.90 11.32 -0.09
C ALA A 45 -2.76 11.69 -1.06
N ASP A 46 -1.50 11.66 -0.63
CA ASP A 46 -0.32 12.01 -1.43
C ASP A 46 0.52 10.80 -1.85
N LYS A 47 0.05 9.57 -1.58
CA LYS A 47 0.78 8.33 -1.83
C LYS A 47 0.18 7.55 -2.98
N THR A 48 1.06 6.86 -3.71
CA THR A 48 0.68 5.89 -4.72
C THR A 48 1.35 4.57 -4.36
N PHE A 49 0.54 3.54 -4.13
CA PHE A 49 1.01 2.23 -3.74
C PHE A 49 1.09 1.33 -4.96
N PHE A 50 2.18 0.57 -5.06
CA PHE A 50 2.42 -0.41 -6.12
C PHE A 50 2.59 -1.80 -5.53
N VAL A 51 2.33 -2.81 -6.35
CA VAL A 51 2.66 -4.20 -5.98
C VAL A 51 4.15 -4.31 -5.62
N GLY A 52 4.42 -4.88 -4.45
CA GLY A 52 5.75 -5.03 -3.87
C GLY A 52 6.09 -3.98 -2.81
N ASP A 53 5.36 -2.87 -2.71
CA ASP A 53 5.53 -1.90 -1.63
C ASP A 53 5.21 -2.54 -0.27
N VAL A 54 5.75 -1.95 0.80
CA VAL A 54 5.62 -2.47 2.17
C VAL A 54 5.03 -1.40 3.07
N LEU A 55 4.01 -1.78 3.83
CA LEU A 55 3.44 -0.97 4.90
C LEU A 55 4.06 -1.39 6.24
N VAL A 56 4.63 -0.43 6.95
CA VAL A 56 5.26 -0.64 8.26
C VAL A 56 4.36 -0.02 9.32
N PHE A 57 3.83 -0.88 10.19
CA PHE A 57 2.96 -0.50 11.30
C PHE A 57 3.77 -0.49 12.60
N ASN A 58 3.99 0.71 13.16
CA ASN A 58 4.70 0.91 14.42
C ASN A 58 3.70 1.27 15.53
N TYR A 59 3.66 0.50 16.62
CA TYR A 59 2.73 0.71 17.72
C TYR A 59 3.15 -0.02 19.01
N VAL A 60 2.50 0.31 20.12
CA VAL A 60 2.65 -0.42 21.38
C VAL A 60 1.85 -1.72 21.30
N ALA A 61 2.54 -2.86 21.23
CA ALA A 61 1.95 -4.19 21.00
C ALA A 61 0.92 -4.64 22.05
N THR A 62 0.92 -4.05 23.25
CA THR A 62 -0.10 -4.33 24.27
C THR A 62 -1.42 -3.60 24.02
N ASP A 63 -1.40 -2.55 23.20
CA ASP A 63 -2.51 -1.62 23.05
C ASP A 63 -3.13 -1.72 21.64
N HIS A 64 -2.33 -2.05 20.63
CA HIS A 64 -2.79 -2.14 19.24
C HIS A 64 -2.40 -3.46 18.60
N ASN A 65 -3.02 -3.72 17.47
CA ASN A 65 -2.70 -4.79 16.53
C ASN A 65 -3.06 -4.31 15.12
N VAL A 66 -2.74 -5.12 14.11
CA VAL A 66 -3.14 -4.90 12.73
C VAL A 66 -3.93 -6.10 12.24
N VAL A 67 -5.15 -5.86 11.77
CA VAL A 67 -6.01 -6.87 11.15
C VAL A 67 -6.27 -6.49 9.71
N ILE A 68 -6.12 -7.45 8.80
CA ILE A 68 -6.48 -7.27 7.39
C ILE A 68 -7.93 -7.72 7.19
N ALA A 69 -8.85 -6.77 7.05
CA ALA A 69 -10.26 -7.05 6.84
C ALA A 69 -10.52 -7.64 5.45
N THR A 70 -11.53 -8.50 5.34
CA THR A 70 -11.80 -9.23 4.08
C THR A 70 -12.44 -8.39 2.98
N ASN A 71 -13.07 -7.27 3.34
CA ASN A 71 -13.80 -6.39 2.42
C ASN A 71 -14.10 -5.03 3.08
N GLY A 72 -14.61 -4.11 2.28
CA GLY A 72 -15.00 -2.76 2.71
C GLY A 72 -16.09 -2.74 3.78
N ASP A 73 -17.10 -3.62 3.70
CA ASP A 73 -18.16 -3.67 4.72
C ASP A 73 -17.59 -4.00 6.11
N ASN A 74 -16.66 -4.96 6.19
CA ASN A 74 -15.99 -5.31 7.44
C ASN A 74 -15.10 -4.16 7.94
N TYR A 75 -14.44 -3.44 7.04
CA TYR A 75 -13.65 -2.25 7.38
C TYR A 75 -14.52 -1.08 7.90
N ASP A 76 -15.64 -0.81 7.25
CA ASP A 76 -16.55 0.27 7.60
C ASP A 76 -17.19 0.04 8.96
N ASN A 77 -17.54 -1.22 9.24
CA ASN A 77 -18.16 -1.66 10.49
C ASN A 77 -17.17 -2.22 11.52
N CYS A 78 -15.85 -2.05 11.32
CA CYS A 78 -14.80 -2.50 12.23
C CYS A 78 -14.86 -3.99 12.64
N VAL A 79 -15.31 -4.85 11.72
CA VAL A 79 -15.41 -6.29 11.92
C VAL A 79 -14.05 -6.95 11.65
N ALA A 80 -13.39 -7.39 12.71
CA ALA A 80 -12.07 -8.02 12.65
C ALA A 80 -12.07 -9.53 12.29
N SER A 81 -13.25 -10.16 12.11
CA SER A 81 -13.36 -11.58 11.74
C SER A 81 -14.59 -11.84 10.87
N PRO A 82 -14.47 -12.58 9.75
CA PRO A 82 -13.23 -13.21 9.24
C PRO A 82 -12.20 -12.17 8.77
N ASN A 83 -10.92 -12.58 8.71
CA ASN A 83 -9.79 -11.73 8.30
C ASN A 83 -8.80 -12.50 7.43
N PHE A 84 -7.91 -11.76 6.75
CA PHE A 84 -6.78 -12.31 5.98
C PHE A 84 -5.47 -12.37 6.77
N GLY A 85 -5.45 -11.85 8.00
CA GLY A 85 -4.27 -11.85 8.85
C GLY A 85 -4.46 -10.98 10.09
N VAL A 86 -3.76 -11.35 11.16
CA VAL A 86 -3.63 -10.60 12.40
C VAL A 86 -2.16 -10.52 12.75
N TYR A 87 -1.69 -9.33 13.08
CA TYR A 87 -0.30 -9.03 13.42
C TYR A 87 -0.26 -8.22 14.71
N ASP A 88 0.65 -8.57 15.61
CA ASP A 88 0.68 -8.09 17.00
C ASP A 88 2.11 -7.86 17.52
N SER A 89 3.10 -7.67 16.63
CA SER A 89 4.50 -7.51 17.05
C SER A 89 4.84 -6.10 17.54
N GLY A 90 4.05 -5.09 17.18
CA GLY A 90 4.34 -3.66 17.41
C GLY A 90 5.25 -3.02 16.34
N ASN A 91 5.79 -3.81 15.41
CA ASN A 91 6.58 -3.35 14.27
C ASN A 91 6.34 -4.27 13.06
N ASP A 92 5.10 -4.34 12.58
CA ASP A 92 4.72 -5.26 11.51
C ASP A 92 5.01 -4.67 10.13
N ALA A 93 5.73 -5.42 9.30
CA ALA A 93 5.97 -5.08 7.91
C ALA A 93 5.13 -5.98 6.99
N ILE A 94 4.20 -5.39 6.26
CA ILE A 94 3.25 -6.10 5.39
C ILE A 94 3.48 -5.69 3.94
N THR A 95 3.89 -6.65 3.10
CA THR A 95 4.06 -6.45 1.66
C THR A 95 2.72 -6.49 0.93
N LEU A 96 2.51 -5.51 0.05
CA LEU A 96 1.35 -5.41 -0.85
C LEU A 96 1.59 -6.30 -2.07
N ASN A 97 1.14 -7.55 -2.00
CA ASN A 97 1.52 -8.59 -2.97
C ASN A 97 0.67 -8.59 -4.26
N GLU A 98 -0.48 -7.93 -4.26
CA GLU A 98 -1.43 -7.93 -5.38
C GLU A 98 -2.01 -6.53 -5.60
N ALA A 99 -2.43 -6.24 -6.83
CA ALA A 99 -3.17 -5.01 -7.11
C ALA A 99 -4.60 -5.12 -6.54
N GLY A 100 -5.16 -4.00 -6.11
CA GLY A 100 -6.48 -3.93 -5.50
C GLY A 100 -6.51 -3.13 -4.21
N THR A 101 -7.63 -3.22 -3.48
CA THR A 101 -7.82 -2.48 -2.24
C THR A 101 -7.56 -3.36 -1.03
N TYR A 102 -6.68 -2.89 -0.15
CA TYR A 102 -6.41 -3.48 1.16
C TYR A 102 -7.09 -2.65 2.25
N TYR A 103 -7.60 -3.35 3.26
CA TYR A 103 -8.28 -2.75 4.40
C TYR A 103 -7.60 -3.19 5.69
N PHE A 104 -7.00 -2.25 6.40
CA PHE A 104 -6.32 -2.51 7.67
C PHE A 104 -7.07 -1.83 8.81
N LEU A 105 -7.22 -2.52 9.94
CA LEU A 105 -7.86 -1.97 11.13
C LEU A 105 -7.21 -2.49 12.41
N CYS A 106 -7.31 -1.72 13.50
CA CYS A 106 -6.99 -2.20 14.83
C CYS A 106 -8.26 -2.77 15.47
N SER A 107 -8.24 -4.04 15.89
CA SER A 107 -9.44 -4.67 16.46
C SER A 107 -9.84 -4.10 17.82
N TYR A 108 -8.95 -3.37 18.48
CA TYR A 108 -9.21 -2.78 19.80
C TYR A 108 -9.80 -1.37 19.70
N HIS A 109 -9.48 -0.62 18.63
CA HIS A 109 -9.63 0.84 18.59
C HIS A 109 -10.36 1.37 17.34
N CYS A 110 -10.68 0.51 16.37
CA CYS A 110 -11.32 0.93 15.11
C CYS A 110 -12.65 1.69 15.34
N ASP A 111 -13.54 1.19 16.19
CA ASP A 111 -14.91 1.72 16.33
C ASP A 111 -14.98 3.15 16.89
N TYR A 112 -14.04 3.54 17.74
CA TYR A 112 -14.11 4.81 18.48
C TYR A 112 -12.93 5.76 18.21
N LEU A 113 -11.79 5.26 17.74
CA LEU A 113 -10.65 6.10 17.33
C LEU A 113 -10.47 6.14 15.81
N GLN A 114 -11.29 5.42 15.03
CA GLN A 114 -11.10 5.29 13.58
C GLN A 114 -9.67 4.86 13.20
N GLN A 115 -9.06 4.00 14.04
CA GLN A 115 -7.73 3.44 13.78
C GLN A 115 -7.83 2.36 12.71
N LYS A 116 -7.98 2.81 11.46
CA LYS A 116 -8.17 2.02 10.26
C LYS A 116 -7.65 2.79 9.04
N VAL A 117 -7.08 2.09 8.07
CA VAL A 117 -6.59 2.68 6.81
C VAL A 117 -6.96 1.79 5.63
N MET A 118 -7.44 2.43 4.57
CA MET A 118 -7.72 1.81 3.28
C MET A 118 -6.65 2.25 2.28
N VAL A 119 -6.11 1.30 1.52
CA VAL A 119 -5.02 1.55 0.58
C VAL A 119 -5.31 0.85 -0.74
N THR A 120 -5.21 1.58 -1.85
CA THR A 120 -5.41 1.06 -3.21
C THR A 120 -4.07 0.92 -3.90
N VAL A 121 -3.79 -0.31 -4.33
CA VAL A 121 -2.53 -0.75 -4.94
C VAL A 121 -2.71 -0.88 -6.44
N ASN A 122 -1.82 -0.26 -7.20
CA ASN A 122 -1.79 -0.30 -8.67
C ASN A 122 -0.85 -1.38 -9.22
#